data_AF-A0A7T8H2B3-F1
#
_entry.id   AF-A0A7T8H2B3-F1
#
_cell.length_a   1.000
_cell.length_b   1.000
_cell.length_c   1.000
_cell.angle_alpha   90.00
_cell.angle_beta   90.00
_cell.angle_gamma   90.00
#
_symmetry.space_group_name_H-M   'P 1'
#
loop_
_entity.id
_entity.type
_entity.pdbx_description
1 polymer ?
#
loop_
_entity_poly.entity_id
_entity_poly.type
_entity_poly.pdbx_seq_one_letter_code
_entity_poly.pdbx_strand_id
1 'polypeptide(L)'
;METPDFRSYFLIRIKLARTVNEIHGDLLSTFPDSCPGLSTLQRWHNEFDKGVFALEKKTRPGRPRETRTEENVARVKRLVEDNPRMTTRQVAAEASDGGSRAPKPPQRARPSQLSEANKMQRVKCCQDLLKLFQDHGEDFLGLIC
;
A
#
# COMPACT_ATOMS: atom_id res chain seq x y z
N MET A 1 -19.20 -23.70 22.97
CA MET A 1 -18.11 -24.42 23.66
C MET A 1 -17.16 -23.37 24.18
N GLU A 2 -16.99 -23.28 25.49
CA GLU A 2 -15.99 -22.39 26.09
C GLU A 2 -14.60 -22.86 25.66
N THR A 3 -13.77 -21.95 25.15
CA THR A 3 -12.39 -22.29 24.81
C THR A 3 -11.59 -22.39 26.11
N PRO A 4 -10.92 -23.53 26.41
CA PRO A 4 -10.13 -23.66 27.62
C PRO A 4 -9.05 -22.58 27.69
N ASP A 5 -8.96 -21.86 28.81
CA ASP A 5 -7.89 -20.90 29.01
C ASP A 5 -6.59 -21.59 29.45
N PHE A 6 -5.85 -22.08 28.46
CA PHE A 6 -4.56 -22.73 28.66
C PHE A 6 -3.51 -21.82 29.29
N ARG A 7 -3.62 -20.49 29.10
CA ARG A 7 -2.61 -19.54 29.58
C ARG A 7 -2.70 -19.34 31.08
N SER A 8 -3.92 -19.29 31.63
CA SER A 8 -4.17 -19.28 33.07
C SER A 8 -3.70 -20.57 33.75
N TYR A 9 -4.02 -21.74 33.18
CA TYR A 9 -3.53 -23.03 33.67
C TYR A 9 -2.00 -23.07 33.70
N PHE A 10 -1.37 -22.67 32.59
CA PHE A 10 0.08 -22.66 32.46
C PHE A 10 0.73 -21.74 33.50
N LEU A 11 0.19 -20.53 33.71
CA LEU A 11 0.69 -19.58 34.72
C LEU A 11 0.68 -20.19 36.13
N ILE A 12 -0.43 -20.82 36.53
CA ILE A 12 -0.55 -21.44 37.85
C ILE A 12 0.48 -22.56 38.00
N ARG A 13 0.66 -23.41 36.98
CA ARG A 13 1.62 -24.53 37.02
C ARG A 13 3.08 -24.07 37.09
N ILE A 14 3.43 -23.01 36.36
CA ILE A 14 4.77 -22.41 36.45
C ILE A 14 5.01 -21.80 37.84
N LYS A 15 4.00 -21.17 38.46
CA LYS A 15 4.10 -20.69 39.85
C LYS A 15 4.28 -21.80 40.89
N LEU A 16 3.80 -23.01 40.58
CA LEU A 16 4.04 -24.23 41.35
C LEU A 16 5.38 -24.93 40.99
N ALA A 17 6.27 -24.26 40.27
CA ALA A 17 7.59 -24.74 39.86
C ALA A 17 7.58 -26.01 38.98
N ARG A 18 6.52 -26.22 38.19
CA ARG A 18 6.48 -27.27 37.16
C ARG A 18 7.27 -26.86 35.93
N THR A 19 7.84 -27.84 35.24
CA THR A 19 8.57 -27.60 33.99
C THR A 19 7.61 -27.45 32.80
N VAL A 20 8.03 -26.72 31.77
CA VAL A 20 7.22 -26.52 30.55
C VAL A 20 6.85 -27.86 29.88
N ASN A 21 7.76 -28.83 29.89
CA ASN A 21 7.54 -30.14 29.29
C ASN A 21 6.48 -30.97 30.02
N GLU A 22 6.49 -30.95 31.35
CA GLU A 22 5.46 -31.61 32.17
C GLU A 22 4.08 -31.00 31.89
N ILE A 23 4.01 -29.66 31.87
CA ILE A 23 2.75 -28.94 31.60
C ILE A 23 2.24 -29.24 30.18
N HIS A 24 3.13 -29.31 29.19
CA HIS A 24 2.77 -29.68 27.83
C HIS A 24 2.22 -31.11 27.75
N GLY A 25 2.83 -32.05 28.47
CA GLY A 25 2.34 -33.43 28.58
C GLY A 25 0.93 -33.51 29.16
N ASP A 26 0.69 -32.81 30.27
CA ASP A 26 -0.64 -32.72 30.91
C ASP A 26 -1.69 -32.15 29.94
N LEU A 27 -1.35 -31.05 29.25
CA LEU A 27 -2.24 -30.39 28.30
C LEU A 27 -2.55 -31.26 27.08
N LEU A 28 -1.54 -31.96 26.55
CA LEU A 28 -1.71 -32.85 25.41
C LEU A 28 -2.56 -34.07 25.76
N SER A 29 -2.38 -34.62 26.97
CA SER A 29 -3.19 -35.74 27.46
C SER A 29 -4.65 -35.36 27.71
N THR A 30 -4.93 -34.10 28.08
CA THR A 30 -6.29 -33.65 28.44
C THR A 30 -7.03 -33.05 27.24
N PHE A 31 -6.32 -32.33 26.35
CA PHE A 31 -6.89 -31.58 25.24
C PHE A 31 -6.07 -31.76 23.95
N PRO A 32 -6.01 -32.98 23.36
CA PRO A 32 -5.14 -33.26 22.23
C PRO A 32 -5.39 -32.36 21.01
N ASP A 33 -6.66 -32.07 20.70
CA ASP A 33 -7.03 -31.28 19.51
C ASP A 33 -6.85 -29.77 19.68
N SER A 34 -6.81 -29.28 20.92
CA SER A 34 -6.75 -27.85 21.25
C SER A 34 -5.46 -27.45 21.97
N CYS A 35 -4.56 -28.40 22.20
CA CYS A 35 -3.32 -28.18 22.96
C CYS A 35 -2.44 -27.13 22.26
N PRO A 36 -1.99 -26.08 22.97
CA PRO A 36 -0.98 -25.18 22.46
C PRO A 36 0.33 -25.94 22.23
N GLY A 37 0.95 -25.76 21.07
CA GLY A 37 2.25 -26.36 20.80
C GLY A 37 3.35 -25.87 21.77
N LEU A 38 4.36 -26.71 21.98
CA LEU A 38 5.47 -26.46 22.91
C LEU A 38 6.14 -25.08 22.73
N SER A 39 6.30 -24.61 21.49
CA SER A 39 6.87 -23.29 21.19
C SER A 39 6.03 -22.13 21.75
N THR A 40 4.71 -22.29 21.81
CA THR A 40 3.78 -21.31 22.40
C THR A 40 3.95 -21.25 23.91
N LEU A 41 4.09 -22.41 24.55
CA LEU A 41 4.31 -22.52 25.99
C LEU A 41 5.67 -21.92 26.39
N GLN A 42 6.73 -22.17 25.61
CA GLN A 42 8.05 -21.59 25.83
C GLN A 42 8.02 -20.05 25.72
N ARG A 43 7.26 -19.54 24.74
CA ARG A 43 7.04 -18.09 24.62
C ARG A 43 6.33 -17.53 25.85
N TRP A 44 5.31 -18.21 26.37
CA TRP A 44 4.59 -17.78 27.57
C TRP A 44 5.51 -17.78 28.79
N HIS A 45 6.34 -18.82 28.96
CA HIS A 45 7.37 -18.86 30.01
C HIS A 45 8.25 -17.60 29.98
N ASN A 46 8.81 -17.28 28.81
CA ASN A 46 9.65 -16.09 28.63
C ASN A 46 8.91 -14.77 28.88
N GLU A 47 7.60 -14.69 28.57
CA GLU A 47 6.77 -13.53 28.86
C GLU A 47 6.53 -13.38 30.39
N PHE A 48 6.31 -14.49 31.09
CA PHE A 48 6.12 -14.49 32.54
C PHE A 48 7.40 -14.19 33.32
N ASP A 49 8.56 -14.68 32.86
CA ASP A 49 9.86 -14.31 33.43
C ASP A 49 10.13 -12.80 33.34
N LYS A 50 9.59 -12.15 32.29
CA LYS A 50 9.67 -10.70 32.09
C LYS A 50 8.57 -9.92 32.84
N GLY A 51 7.77 -10.59 33.67
CA GLY A 51 6.70 -9.98 34.45
C GLY A 51 5.44 -9.61 33.65
N VAL A 52 5.28 -10.13 32.43
CA VAL A 52 4.11 -9.84 31.58
C VAL A 52 3.02 -10.88 31.82
N PHE A 53 2.09 -10.58 32.73
CA PHE A 53 1.00 -11.48 33.13
C PHE A 53 -0.33 -11.25 32.39
N ALA A 54 -0.31 -10.58 31.23
CA ALA A 54 -1.52 -10.39 30.45
C ALA A 54 -2.11 -11.76 30.04
N LEU A 55 -3.26 -12.11 30.63
CA LEU A 55 -4.04 -13.31 30.33
C LEU A 55 -4.89 -13.11 29.08
N GLU A 56 -5.32 -11.87 28.84
CA GLU A 56 -6.12 -11.51 27.68
C GLU A 56 -5.27 -11.45 26.41
N LYS A 57 -5.86 -11.93 25.31
CA LYS A 57 -5.30 -11.71 23.97
C LYS A 57 -5.30 -10.21 23.70
N LYS A 58 -4.11 -9.61 23.61
CA LYS A 58 -3.97 -8.22 23.16
C LYS A 58 -4.73 -8.04 21.85
N THR A 59 -5.58 -7.02 21.79
CA THR A 59 -6.21 -6.59 20.55
C THR A 59 -5.11 -6.37 19.52
N ARG A 60 -5.16 -7.14 18.43
CA ARG A 60 -4.20 -6.95 17.33
C ARG A 60 -4.49 -5.56 16.76
N PRO A 61 -3.52 -4.63 16.74
CA PRO A 61 -3.73 -3.40 16.00
C PRO A 61 -4.05 -3.80 14.56
N GLY A 62 -5.23 -3.42 14.10
CA GLY A 62 -5.58 -3.56 12.70
C GLY A 62 -4.59 -2.77 11.84
N ARG A 63 -4.64 -2.96 10.52
CA ARG A 63 -3.88 -2.10 9.60
C ARG A 63 -4.25 -0.63 9.90
N PRO A 64 -3.28 0.25 10.20
CA PRO A 64 -3.58 1.65 10.42
C PRO A 64 -4.34 2.20 9.21
N ARG A 65 -5.53 2.76 9.44
CA ARG A 65 -6.31 3.49 8.42
C ARG A 65 -5.84 4.94 8.27
N GLU A 66 -4.59 5.20 8.63
CA GLU A 66 -3.97 6.53 8.65
C GLU A 66 -3.64 7.05 7.24
N THR A 67 -3.81 6.25 6.18
CA THR A 67 -3.45 6.66 4.81
C THR A 67 -4.40 7.73 4.23
N ARG A 68 -5.63 7.86 4.74
CA ARG A 68 -6.65 8.82 4.24
C ARG A 68 -6.92 9.95 5.24
N THR A 69 -5.89 10.69 5.65
CA THR A 69 -6.08 11.98 6.33
C THR A 69 -6.45 13.05 5.32
N GLU A 70 -7.21 14.07 5.76
CA GLU A 70 -7.54 15.23 4.92
C GLU A 70 -6.29 15.96 4.41
N GLU A 71 -5.23 15.97 5.23
CA GLU A 71 -3.91 16.51 4.88
C GLU A 71 -3.28 15.75 3.71
N ASN A 72 -3.27 14.42 3.75
CA ASN A 72 -2.74 13.60 2.65
C ASN A 72 -3.55 13.77 1.37
N VAL A 73 -4.87 13.94 1.48
CA VAL A 73 -5.74 14.23 0.32
C VAL A 73 -5.41 15.61 -0.28
N ALA A 74 -5.25 16.63 0.56
CA ALA A 74 -4.88 17.97 0.11
C ALA A 74 -3.49 17.99 -0.56
N ARG A 75 -2.52 17.25 0.01
CA ARG A 75 -1.16 17.11 -0.54
C ARG A 75 -1.17 16.43 -1.91
N VAL A 76 -1.91 15.33 -2.06
CA VAL A 76 -2.07 14.64 -3.35
C VAL A 76 -2.72 15.55 -4.40
N LYS A 77 -3.75 16.34 -4.03
CA LYS A 77 -4.39 17.28 -4.95
C LYS A 77 -3.41 18.33 -5.47
N ARG A 78 -2.65 18.97 -4.58
CA ARG A 78 -1.63 19.96 -4.97
C ARG A 78 -0.58 19.40 -5.93
N LEU A 79 -0.06 18.19 -5.66
CA LEU A 79 0.92 17.54 -6.53
C LEU A 79 0.39 17.30 -7.95
N VAL A 80 -0.89 16.94 -8.09
CA VAL A 80 -1.51 16.72 -9.40
C VAL A 80 -1.80 18.03 -10.13
N GLU A 81 -2.19 19.08 -9.40
CA GLU A 81 -2.41 20.42 -9.96
C GLU A 81 -1.11 21.06 -10.45
N ASP A 82 -0.04 20.99 -9.64
CA ASP A 82 1.27 21.57 -9.95
C ASP A 82 1.95 20.86 -11.13
N ASN A 83 1.79 19.53 -11.23
CA ASN A 83 2.36 18.76 -12.32
C ASN A 83 1.42 17.63 -12.78
N PRO A 84 0.52 17.92 -13.73
CA PRO A 84 -0.41 16.93 -14.29
C PRO A 84 0.28 15.75 -15.00
N ARG A 85 1.60 15.82 -15.25
CA ARG A 85 2.39 14.75 -15.86
C ARG A 85 2.92 13.75 -14.83
N MET A 86 2.73 14.02 -13.54
CA MET A 86 3.12 13.09 -12.50
C MET A 86 2.31 11.80 -12.58
N THR A 87 3.02 10.69 -12.54
CA THR A 87 2.37 9.38 -12.45
C THR A 87 1.88 9.12 -11.03
N THR A 88 0.85 8.28 -10.88
CA THR A 88 0.33 7.85 -9.56
C THR A 88 1.44 7.35 -8.62
N ARG A 89 2.53 6.80 -9.17
CA ARG A 89 3.70 6.34 -8.41
C ARG A 89 4.53 7.48 -7.85
N GLN A 90 4.76 8.53 -8.64
CA GLN A 90 5.47 9.72 -8.19
C GLN A 90 4.65 10.48 -7.17
N VAL A 91 3.34 10.60 -7.41
CA VAL A 91 2.41 11.19 -6.44
C VAL A 91 2.41 10.37 -5.14
N ALA A 92 2.37 9.04 -5.22
CA ALA A 92 2.45 8.19 -4.03
C ALA A 92 3.82 8.32 -3.32
N ALA A 93 4.93 8.44 -4.04
CA ALA A 93 6.25 8.61 -3.44
C ALA A 93 6.44 9.99 -2.78
N GLU A 94 5.83 11.03 -3.31
CA GLU A 94 5.89 12.39 -2.75
C GLU A 94 4.82 12.64 -1.67
N ALA A 95 3.70 11.92 -1.71
CA ALA A 95 2.62 12.03 -0.73
C ALA A 95 2.72 11.00 0.42
N SER A 96 3.41 9.87 0.23
CA SER A 96 3.62 8.85 1.26
C SER A 96 5.02 8.99 1.86
N ASP A 97 5.08 8.90 3.18
CA ASP A 97 6.33 8.65 3.90
C ASP A 97 6.81 7.20 3.62
N GLY A 98 7.52 6.99 2.50
CA GLY A 98 8.52 5.93 2.37
C GLY A 98 8.09 4.47 2.12
N GLY A 99 6.90 4.16 1.58
CA GLY A 99 6.39 2.78 1.62
C GLY A 99 6.49 1.88 0.39
N SER A 100 6.56 2.37 -0.85
CA SER A 100 6.34 1.47 -2.01
C SER A 100 7.10 1.88 -3.26
N ARG A 101 8.22 1.19 -3.54
CA ARG A 101 8.92 1.27 -4.82
C ARG A 101 8.08 0.60 -5.90
N ALA A 102 7.60 1.40 -6.83
CA ALA A 102 6.81 0.90 -7.96
C ALA A 102 7.61 1.04 -9.27
N PRO A 103 7.45 0.12 -10.24
CA PRO A 103 8.29 0.06 -11.46
C PRO A 103 8.29 1.35 -12.32
N LYS A 104 9.25 1.52 -13.22
CA LYS A 104 9.25 2.67 -14.15
C LYS A 104 8.10 2.57 -15.17
N PRO A 105 7.37 3.65 -15.45
CA PRO A 105 6.44 3.70 -16.58
C PRO A 105 7.22 3.74 -17.91
N PRO A 106 6.69 3.18 -19.01
CA PRO A 106 7.30 3.31 -20.32
C PRO A 106 7.26 4.78 -20.78
N GLN A 107 8.39 5.29 -21.27
CA GLN A 107 8.44 6.63 -21.88
C GLN A 107 7.84 6.55 -23.28
N ARG A 108 6.73 7.26 -23.51
CA ARG A 108 6.24 7.51 -24.88
C ARG A 108 7.19 8.50 -25.55
N ALA A 109 7.65 8.18 -26.76
CA ALA A 109 8.44 9.10 -27.58
C ALA A 109 7.64 10.40 -27.77
N ARG A 110 8.25 11.52 -27.38
CA ARG A 110 7.64 12.84 -27.54
C ARG A 110 8.09 13.43 -28.88
N PRO A 111 7.19 14.05 -29.65
CA PRO A 111 7.59 14.97 -30.72
C PRO A 111 8.58 16.00 -30.17
N SER A 112 9.55 16.40 -31.00
CA SER A 112 10.57 17.37 -30.63
C SER A 112 9.96 18.64 -30.03
N GLN A 113 10.68 19.28 -29.09
CA GLN A 113 10.29 20.60 -28.63
C GLN A 113 10.35 21.57 -29.81
N LEU A 114 9.18 22.05 -30.25
CA LEU A 114 9.07 23.01 -31.35
C LEU A 114 9.49 24.40 -30.85
N SER A 115 10.32 25.09 -31.63
CA SER A 115 10.58 26.51 -31.44
C SER A 115 9.30 27.33 -31.62
N GLU A 116 9.23 28.54 -31.06
CA GLU A 116 8.07 29.43 -31.25
C GLU A 116 7.80 29.71 -32.73
N ALA A 117 8.84 29.90 -33.54
CA ALA A 117 8.71 30.05 -34.99
C ALA A 117 8.04 28.82 -35.64
N ASN A 118 8.44 27.60 -35.23
CA ASN A 118 7.83 26.37 -35.75
C ASN A 118 6.38 26.22 -35.29
N LYS A 119 6.02 26.67 -34.07
CA LYS A 119 4.63 26.68 -33.59
C LYS A 119 3.77 27.64 -34.41
N MET A 120 4.25 28.87 -34.61
CA MET A 120 3.55 29.88 -35.42
C MET A 120 3.33 29.39 -36.85
N GLN A 121 4.36 28.80 -37.47
CA GLN A 121 4.26 28.26 -38.82
C GLN A 121 3.23 27.13 -38.90
N ARG A 122 3.21 26.23 -37.92
CA ARG A 122 2.20 25.15 -37.86
C ARG A 122 0.79 25.69 -37.72
N VAL A 123 0.58 26.66 -36.83
CA VAL A 123 -0.74 27.30 -36.66
C VAL A 123 -1.18 27.95 -37.97
N LYS A 124 -0.29 28.71 -38.62
CA LYS A 124 -0.56 29.35 -39.90
C LYS A 124 -0.94 28.33 -40.97
N CYS A 125 -0.12 27.30 -41.19
CA CYS A 125 -0.41 26.26 -42.17
C CYS A 125 -1.74 25.55 -41.88
N CYS A 126 -2.04 25.21 -40.62
CA CYS A 126 -3.32 24.60 -40.27
C CYS A 126 -4.51 25.53 -40.53
N GLN A 127 -4.37 26.83 -40.26
CA GLN A 127 -5.42 27.82 -40.54
C GLN A 127 -5.65 28.00 -42.04
N ASP A 128 -4.58 28.05 -42.83
CA ASP A 128 -4.66 28.19 -44.29
C ASP A 128 -5.32 26.94 -44.92
N LEU A 129 -4.94 25.74 -44.47
CA LEU A 129 -5.57 24.48 -44.90
C LEU A 129 -7.05 24.40 -44.50
N LEU A 130 -7.39 24.88 -43.30
CA LEU A 130 -8.77 24.89 -42.83
C LEU A 130 -9.65 25.84 -43.66
N LYS A 131 -9.12 27.00 -44.06
CA LYS A 131 -9.81 27.91 -44.99
C LYS A 131 -9.99 27.27 -46.37
N LEU A 132 -8.94 26.68 -46.92
CA LEU A 132 -9.03 25.97 -48.21
C LEU A 132 -10.08 24.85 -48.19
N PHE A 133 -10.18 24.09 -47.09
CA PHE A 133 -11.23 23.09 -46.93
C PHE A 133 -12.63 23.72 -46.83
N GLN A 134 -12.78 24.86 -46.15
CA GLN A 134 -14.06 25.57 -46.07
C GLN A 134 -14.50 26.11 -47.44
N ASP A 135 -13.56 26.56 -48.26
CA ASP A 135 -13.83 27.15 -49.57
C ASP A 135 -14.08 26.10 -50.66
N HIS A 136 -13.38 24.96 -50.59
CA HIS A 136 -13.35 23.96 -51.67
C HIS A 136 -13.86 22.56 -51.28
N GLY A 137 -14.29 22.35 -50.03
CA GLY A 137 -14.83 21.05 -49.59
C GLY A 137 -13.81 19.91 -49.71
N GLU A 138 -14.24 18.71 -50.13
CA GLU A 138 -13.35 17.54 -50.29
C GLU A 138 -12.35 17.68 -51.43
N ASP A 139 -12.59 18.58 -52.38
CA ASP A 139 -11.71 18.80 -53.55
C ASP A 139 -10.46 19.61 -53.20
N PHE A 140 -10.37 20.16 -51.99
CA PHE A 140 -9.24 20.99 -51.55
C PHE A 140 -7.87 20.29 -51.64
N LEU A 141 -7.83 18.95 -51.54
CA LEU A 141 -6.59 18.17 -51.68
C LEU A 141 -5.97 18.29 -53.08
N GLY A 142 -6.78 18.54 -54.11
CA GLY A 142 -6.29 18.77 -55.48
C GLY A 142 -5.63 20.12 -55.70
N LEU A 143 -5.78 21.05 -54.77
CA LEU A 143 -5.23 22.42 -54.82
C LEU A 143 -3.93 22.58 -54.02
N ILE A 144 -3.49 21.53 -53.30
CA ILE A 144 -2.32 21.55 -52.42
C ILE A 144 -1.10 20.83 -53.07
N CYS A 145 -1.23 20.41 -54.34
CA CYS A 145 -0.16 19.87 -55.19
C CYS A 145 0.27 20.90 -56.25
#